data_AF-A0A9P6VNM4-F1
#
_entry.id   AF-A0A9P6VNM4-F1
#
_cell.length_a   1.000
_cell.length_b   1.000
_cell.length_c   1.000
_cell.angle_alpha   90.00
_cell.angle_beta   90.00
_cell.angle_gamma   90.00
#
_symmetry.space_group_name_H-M   'P 1'
#
loop_
_entity.id
_entity.type
_entity.pdbx_description
1 polymer ?
#
loop_
_entity_poly.entity_id
_entity_poly.type
_entity_poly.pdbx_seq_one_letter_code
_entity_poly.pdbx_strand_id
1 'polypeptide(L)'
;MASIARLAGLSARGVRPAISRSGLRAQTRAFSVISARRYAEPYEGTKLIPTDDYFAHPTNPDDAEHMNHTPDSNLRGDDVENRKIRHYTVNFGPQHPAAHGVLRLILELNGEEIVRSDPHVGLLHRGTEKLIEYKTYLQALPYFDRLDYVSMMTNEQCFSLAVEKLLNIEIPERAKWIRTLFGEITRILNHLMSILSHAMDVGALTPFLWGFEEREKLMEFYERVSGARLHAAYVRPGGVHQDIPVGLLDDIYQWATQFSDRIDETEELLTDNRIWIGRTKGIGVVSAADALNYSFTGVMLRGSGVPWDVRKSQPYDAYGEVEFDVPVGVNVVANNSSMPQQDAPGPIRVEDYKISPPPRAAMKENMEALIHHFLLFTKGYTVPPGETYSAIEAPKGEMGVFVVSDGSERPYRCKIRAPGFAHLGGFDQISRGHLLADAVAIIGTMDLVFGEVDR
;
A
#
# COMPACT_ATOMS: atom_id res chain seq x y z
N MET A 1 -32.48 -41.34 43.18
CA MET A 1 -33.08 -42.53 42.55
C MET A 1 -32.71 -42.49 41.07
N ALA A 2 -31.64 -43.18 40.66
CA ALA A 2 -31.66 -44.38 39.80
C ALA A 2 -32.24 -44.07 38.39
N SER A 3 -31.48 -43.81 37.31
CA SER A 3 -30.46 -44.58 36.55
C SER A 3 -31.02 -45.35 35.32
N ILE A 4 -30.20 -45.43 34.25
CA ILE A 4 -30.13 -46.51 33.23
C ILE A 4 -31.24 -46.46 32.15
N ALA A 5 -30.97 -46.13 30.87
CA ALA A 5 -30.16 -46.76 29.81
C ALA A 5 -30.83 -47.95 29.06
N ARG A 6 -30.77 -47.86 27.71
CA ARG A 6 -30.75 -48.91 26.67
C ARG A 6 -32.01 -49.77 26.40
N LEU A 7 -32.35 -49.88 25.10
CA LEU A 7 -32.45 -51.12 24.26
C LEU A 7 -33.28 -50.78 23.00
N ALA A 8 -32.71 -50.69 21.79
CA ALA A 8 -32.34 -51.77 20.87
C ALA A 8 -33.54 -52.50 20.22
N GLY A 9 -33.74 -52.20 18.93
CA GLY A 9 -33.96 -53.09 17.77
C GLY A 9 -34.91 -54.30 17.83
N LEU A 10 -35.66 -54.49 16.73
CA LEU A 10 -36.07 -55.76 16.08
C LEU A 10 -36.87 -55.39 14.80
N SER A 11 -36.31 -55.59 13.60
CA SER A 11 -36.55 -56.74 12.68
C SER A 11 -37.84 -56.61 11.83
N ALA A 12 -38.00 -57.05 10.58
CA ALA A 12 -37.17 -57.48 9.46
C ALA A 12 -38.15 -57.87 8.30
N ARG A 13 -37.63 -57.98 7.06
CA ARG A 13 -38.18 -58.69 5.86
C ARG A 13 -39.37 -58.01 5.14
N GLY A 14 -39.41 -57.79 3.82
CA GLY A 14 -38.62 -58.26 2.68
C GLY A 14 -39.48 -59.14 1.76
N VAL A 15 -39.86 -58.67 0.56
CA VAL A 15 -40.34 -59.52 -0.57
C VAL A 15 -40.09 -58.81 -1.92
N ARG A 16 -39.29 -59.42 -2.79
CA ARG A 16 -39.40 -59.39 -4.27
C ARG A 16 -40.12 -60.69 -4.69
N PRO A 17 -40.90 -60.72 -5.79
CA PRO A 17 -40.42 -61.28 -7.07
C PRO A 17 -41.14 -60.59 -8.28
N ALA A 18 -41.04 -60.91 -9.57
CA ALA A 18 -40.38 -61.96 -10.35
C ALA A 18 -40.20 -61.47 -11.81
N ILE A 19 -39.29 -62.15 -12.50
CA ILE A 19 -38.89 -62.00 -13.90
C ILE A 19 -39.93 -62.62 -14.84
N SER A 20 -40.15 -62.04 -16.03
CA SER A 20 -40.51 -62.81 -17.22
C SER A 20 -39.65 -62.39 -18.43
N ARG A 21 -39.11 -63.39 -19.12
CA ARG A 21 -38.29 -63.29 -20.34
C ARG A 21 -39.17 -63.65 -21.54
N SER A 22 -39.07 -62.89 -22.63
CA SER A 22 -38.88 -63.42 -24.00
C SER A 22 -38.88 -62.31 -25.05
N GLY A 23 -37.92 -62.33 -25.97
CA GLY A 23 -38.03 -61.64 -27.26
C GLY A 23 -36.78 -60.93 -27.77
N LEU A 24 -35.78 -61.69 -28.21
CA LEU A 24 -34.64 -61.18 -29.00
C LEU A 24 -35.11 -60.64 -30.36
N ARG A 25 -34.75 -59.40 -30.70
CA ARG A 25 -34.45 -59.00 -32.07
C ARG A 25 -33.33 -57.95 -32.07
N ALA A 26 -32.20 -58.36 -32.63
CA ALA A 26 -30.98 -57.58 -32.72
C ALA A 26 -31.11 -56.41 -33.71
N GLN A 27 -30.80 -55.20 -33.27
CA GLN A 27 -30.24 -54.15 -34.13
C GLN A 27 -29.17 -53.40 -33.35
N THR A 28 -27.94 -53.61 -33.78
CA THR A 28 -26.71 -52.96 -33.32
C THR A 28 -26.68 -51.49 -33.72
N ARG A 29 -26.63 -50.57 -32.75
CA ARG A 29 -25.94 -49.28 -32.87
C ARG A 29 -25.38 -48.86 -31.52
N ALA A 30 -24.08 -49.03 -31.36
CA ALA A 30 -23.28 -48.29 -30.39
C ALA A 30 -22.98 -46.91 -30.95
N PHE A 31 -22.93 -45.88 -30.11
CA PHE A 31 -21.87 -44.86 -30.06
C PHE A 31 -22.19 -43.87 -28.94
N SER A 32 -21.45 -43.99 -27.84
CA SER A 32 -21.34 -42.97 -26.78
C SER A 32 -20.39 -41.86 -27.24
N VAL A 33 -20.86 -40.62 -27.27
CA VAL A 33 -20.04 -39.43 -27.51
C VAL A 33 -19.55 -38.91 -26.16
N ILE A 34 -18.36 -39.33 -25.75
CA ILE A 34 -17.55 -38.63 -24.75
C ILE A 34 -16.38 -38.03 -25.53
N SER A 35 -16.20 -36.70 -25.47
CA SER A 35 -15.12 -36.03 -26.18
C SER A 35 -13.77 -36.49 -25.60
N ALA A 36 -12.91 -36.96 -26.49
CA ALA A 36 -11.57 -37.40 -26.16
C ALA A 36 -10.73 -36.24 -25.63
N ARG A 37 -10.07 -36.47 -24.49
CA ARG A 37 -8.90 -35.71 -24.04
C ARG A 37 -7.92 -35.58 -25.21
N ARG A 38 -7.54 -34.35 -25.58
CA ARG A 38 -6.41 -34.11 -26.48
C ARG A 38 -5.17 -34.67 -25.80
N TYR A 39 -4.54 -35.64 -26.46
CA TYR A 39 -3.24 -36.16 -26.10
C TYR A 39 -2.22 -35.01 -26.16
N ALA A 40 -1.35 -34.92 -25.15
CA ALA A 40 -0.11 -34.16 -25.25
C ALA A 40 0.72 -34.77 -26.38
N GLU A 41 1.21 -33.93 -27.29
CA GLU A 41 2.15 -34.35 -28.32
C GLU A 41 3.43 -34.90 -27.67
N PRO A 42 4.08 -35.91 -28.28
CA PRO A 42 5.34 -36.44 -27.75
C PRO A 42 6.40 -35.34 -27.76
N TYR A 43 6.99 -35.09 -26.59
CA TYR A 43 8.08 -34.13 -26.41
C TYR A 43 9.29 -34.53 -27.26
N GLU A 44 9.49 -33.83 -28.38
CA GLU A 44 10.73 -33.89 -29.14
C GLU A 44 11.80 -33.07 -28.41
N GLY A 45 12.92 -33.72 -28.05
CA GLY A 45 14.00 -33.07 -27.31
C GLY A 45 14.54 -31.85 -28.05
N THR A 46 14.85 -30.79 -27.30
CA THR A 46 15.38 -29.52 -27.82
C THR A 46 16.61 -29.74 -28.71
N LYS A 47 16.48 -29.44 -30.01
CA LYS A 47 17.60 -29.30 -30.94
C LYS A 47 18.18 -27.89 -30.86
N LEU A 48 19.48 -27.79 -30.64
CA LEU A 48 20.22 -26.53 -30.70
C LEU A 48 20.37 -26.13 -32.18
N ILE A 49 19.83 -24.96 -32.54
CA ILE A 49 20.00 -24.34 -33.85
C ILE A 49 21.23 -23.42 -33.75
N PRO A 50 22.27 -23.59 -34.59
CA PRO A 50 23.41 -22.69 -34.59
C PRO A 50 22.96 -21.28 -34.99
N THR A 51 23.35 -20.28 -34.22
CA THR A 51 23.18 -18.86 -34.53
C THR A 51 24.55 -18.22 -34.74
N ASP A 52 24.63 -17.15 -35.52
CA ASP A 52 25.86 -16.36 -35.67
C ASP A 52 26.35 -15.81 -34.31
N ASP A 53 27.63 -15.42 -34.22
CA ASP A 53 28.33 -14.97 -32.99
C ASP A 53 27.63 -13.80 -32.23
N TYR A 54 26.66 -13.14 -32.87
CA TYR A 54 25.85 -12.04 -32.32
C TYR A 54 24.40 -12.44 -31.99
N PHE A 55 24.02 -13.71 -32.10
CA PHE A 55 22.71 -14.29 -31.72
C PHE A 55 21.47 -13.62 -32.37
N ALA A 56 21.59 -13.00 -33.54
CA ALA A 56 20.52 -12.20 -34.13
C ALA A 56 19.52 -13.00 -35.00
N HIS A 57 19.97 -13.96 -35.81
CA HIS A 57 19.09 -14.75 -36.68
C HIS A 57 19.56 -16.21 -36.83
N PRO A 58 18.64 -17.19 -36.93
CA PRO A 58 18.98 -18.59 -37.21
C PRO A 58 19.33 -18.76 -38.71
N THR A 59 20.52 -19.28 -38.99
CA THR A 59 20.99 -19.54 -40.36
C THR A 59 20.40 -20.84 -40.88
N ASN A 60 19.57 -20.75 -41.93
CA ASN A 60 19.06 -21.94 -42.63
C ASN A 60 20.02 -22.28 -43.79
N PRO A 61 20.40 -23.56 -44.01
CA PRO A 61 21.47 -23.90 -44.97
C PRO A 61 21.10 -23.78 -46.45
N ASP A 62 19.83 -23.50 -46.79
CA ASP A 62 19.31 -23.54 -48.17
C ASP A 62 19.19 -22.16 -48.84
N ASP A 63 19.51 -21.05 -48.15
CA ASP A 63 19.36 -19.67 -48.67
C ASP A 63 20.58 -19.17 -49.48
N ALA A 64 21.34 -20.07 -50.12
CA ALA A 64 22.57 -19.73 -50.84
C ALA A 64 22.37 -19.30 -52.31
N GLU A 65 21.14 -19.25 -52.84
CA GLU A 65 20.91 -19.05 -54.29
C GLU A 65 20.45 -17.65 -54.72
N HIS A 66 20.35 -16.66 -53.82
CA HIS A 66 19.99 -15.28 -54.20
C HIS A 66 20.97 -14.23 -53.69
N MET A 67 22.24 -14.34 -54.08
CA MET A 67 23.15 -13.19 -54.13
C MET A 67 23.48 -12.85 -55.58
N ASN A 68 23.24 -11.58 -55.94
CA ASN A 68 23.57 -10.87 -57.19
C ASN A 68 22.40 -10.65 -58.17
N HIS A 69 21.56 -9.66 -57.87
CA HIS A 69 21.01 -8.78 -58.89
C HIS A 69 21.10 -7.31 -58.43
N THR A 70 21.62 -6.47 -59.33
CA THR A 70 21.80 -5.02 -59.20
C THR A 70 20.47 -4.30 -58.92
N PRO A 71 20.46 -3.23 -58.09
CA PRO A 71 19.25 -2.49 -57.80
C PRO A 71 19.04 -1.47 -58.92
N ASP A 72 18.12 -1.74 -59.83
CA ASP A 72 17.49 -0.64 -60.54
C ASP A 72 16.09 -0.98 -61.01
N SER A 73 15.21 0.01 -60.84
CA SER A 73 13.81 0.07 -61.28
C SER A 73 12.85 -0.92 -60.60
N ASN A 74 12.17 -0.48 -59.55
CA ASN A 74 10.71 -0.51 -59.44
C ASN A 74 10.22 0.16 -58.14
N LEU A 75 9.95 1.46 -58.24
CA LEU A 75 8.95 2.13 -57.41
C LEU A 75 7.59 1.45 -57.63
N ARG A 76 7.20 0.53 -56.74
CA ARG A 76 5.81 0.15 -56.39
C ARG A 76 5.80 -1.08 -55.50
N GLY A 77 5.66 -0.86 -54.19
CA GLY A 77 5.50 -1.92 -53.20
C GLY A 77 6.07 -1.53 -51.84
N ASP A 78 5.63 -0.40 -51.29
CA ASP A 78 5.74 -0.22 -49.83
C ASP A 78 4.69 -1.16 -49.22
N ASP A 79 5.10 -2.37 -48.86
CA ASP A 79 4.27 -3.25 -48.04
C ASP A 79 3.97 -2.50 -46.74
N VAL A 80 2.70 -2.11 -46.56
CA VAL A 80 2.22 -1.33 -45.41
C VAL A 80 2.56 -2.02 -44.08
N GLU A 81 2.78 -3.34 -44.11
CA GLU A 81 3.05 -4.20 -42.96
C GLU A 81 4.44 -3.99 -42.32
N ASN A 82 5.44 -3.43 -43.03
CA ASN A 82 6.81 -3.29 -42.52
C ASN A 82 7.25 -1.85 -42.20
N ARG A 83 6.32 -0.89 -42.16
CA ARG A 83 6.66 0.48 -41.75
C ARG A 83 6.87 0.55 -40.24
N LYS A 84 8.06 0.96 -39.79
CA LYS A 84 8.34 1.26 -38.37
C LYS A 84 7.32 2.27 -37.86
N ILE A 85 6.50 1.85 -36.90
CA ILE A 85 5.52 2.72 -36.25
C ILE A 85 6.29 3.81 -35.51
N ARG A 86 6.09 5.06 -35.92
CA ARG A 86 6.72 6.21 -35.28
C ARG A 86 5.83 6.66 -34.12
N HIS A 87 6.24 6.32 -32.90
CA HIS A 87 5.55 6.75 -31.69
C HIS A 87 5.74 8.27 -31.46
N TYR A 88 4.72 8.91 -30.91
CA TYR A 88 4.75 10.32 -30.52
C TYR A 88 5.08 10.43 -29.04
N THR A 89 6.12 11.18 -28.70
CA THR A 89 6.52 11.41 -27.30
C THR A 89 5.84 12.65 -26.75
N VAL A 90 5.02 12.48 -25.70
CA VAL A 90 4.42 13.58 -24.94
C VAL A 90 5.12 13.70 -23.60
N ASN A 91 5.48 14.93 -23.22
CA ASN A 91 5.98 15.22 -21.88
C ASN A 91 4.85 15.76 -21.02
N PHE A 92 4.45 14.99 -20.02
CA PHE A 92 3.44 15.35 -19.04
C PHE A 92 4.15 15.87 -17.77
N GLY A 93 4.03 17.17 -17.49
CA GLY A 93 4.66 17.82 -16.33
C GLY A 93 5.90 18.68 -16.65
N PRO A 94 6.52 19.34 -15.66
CA PRO A 94 6.31 19.20 -14.20
C PRO A 94 5.06 19.88 -13.65
N GLN A 95 4.52 20.87 -14.37
CA GLN A 95 3.37 21.65 -13.92
C GLN A 95 2.11 21.14 -14.60
N HIS A 96 1.40 20.23 -13.92
CA HIS A 96 0.10 19.72 -14.36
C HIS A 96 -0.78 19.43 -13.14
N PRO A 97 -2.08 19.78 -13.13
CA PRO A 97 -2.95 19.56 -11.97
C PRO A 97 -3.00 18.10 -11.51
N ALA A 98 -3.19 17.16 -12.44
CA ALA A 98 -3.25 15.73 -12.14
C ALA A 98 -1.90 15.07 -11.76
N ALA A 99 -0.80 15.86 -11.72
CA ALA A 99 0.48 15.36 -11.23
C ALA A 99 0.62 15.46 -9.69
N HIS A 100 -0.37 16.04 -8.98
CA HIS A 100 -0.39 16.21 -7.51
C HIS A 100 0.96 16.54 -6.87
N GLY A 101 1.62 17.55 -7.43
CA GLY A 101 2.97 17.95 -7.05
C GLY A 101 3.83 18.15 -8.28
N VAL A 102 4.98 17.48 -8.31
CA VAL A 102 5.99 17.63 -9.36
C VAL A 102 6.38 16.27 -9.92
N LEU A 103 5.59 15.77 -10.88
CA LEU A 103 5.91 14.60 -11.68
C LEU A 103 6.25 15.03 -13.11
N ARG A 104 7.32 14.49 -13.67
CA ARG A 104 7.58 14.56 -15.10
C ARG A 104 7.44 13.16 -15.70
N LEU A 105 6.41 12.93 -16.48
CA LEU A 105 6.10 11.65 -17.09
C LEU A 105 6.26 11.76 -18.61
N ILE A 106 7.24 11.04 -19.18
CA ILE A 106 7.43 10.96 -20.62
C ILE A 106 6.62 9.76 -21.13
N LEU A 107 5.63 10.02 -21.96
CA LEU A 107 4.76 9.01 -22.53
C LEU A 107 5.06 8.85 -24.02
N GLU A 108 5.26 7.60 -24.46
CA GLU A 108 5.28 7.23 -25.86
C GLU A 108 3.90 6.71 -26.26
N LEU A 109 3.24 7.46 -27.15
CA LEU A 109 1.87 7.21 -27.58
C LEU A 109 1.87 6.64 -29.00
N ASN A 110 0.98 5.68 -29.24
CA ASN A 110 0.54 5.27 -30.56
C ASN A 110 -0.91 5.75 -30.77
N GLY A 111 -1.08 6.93 -31.36
CA GLY A 111 -2.37 7.62 -31.33
C GLY A 111 -2.70 8.08 -29.91
N GLU A 112 -3.70 7.47 -29.28
CA GLU A 112 -4.11 7.75 -27.88
C GLU A 112 -3.65 6.69 -26.88
N GLU A 113 -3.18 5.53 -27.36
CA GLU A 113 -2.77 4.39 -26.54
C GLU A 113 -1.32 4.55 -26.07
N ILE A 114 -1.09 4.28 -24.79
CA ILE A 114 0.24 4.34 -24.16
C ILE A 114 0.99 3.04 -24.47
N VAL A 115 2.13 3.16 -25.15
CA VAL A 115 3.04 2.03 -25.43
C VAL A 115 4.12 1.92 -24.37
N ARG A 116 4.65 3.06 -23.91
CA ARG A 116 5.68 3.13 -22.88
C ARG A 116 5.50 4.39 -22.06
N SER A 117 5.76 4.30 -20.77
CA SER A 117 5.84 5.43 -19.87
C SER A 117 7.15 5.43 -19.10
N ASP A 118 7.73 6.61 -18.92
CA ASP A 118 8.96 6.82 -18.17
C ASP A 118 8.74 7.94 -17.14
N PRO A 119 8.46 7.59 -15.87
CA PRO A 119 8.29 8.56 -14.80
C PRO A 119 9.65 9.06 -14.31
N HIS A 120 10.00 10.29 -14.70
CA HIS A 120 11.15 10.99 -14.15
C HIS A 120 10.81 11.60 -12.78
N VAL A 121 11.47 11.07 -11.77
CA VAL A 121 11.39 11.50 -10.37
C VAL A 121 12.68 12.20 -9.93
N GLY A 122 12.68 12.79 -8.74
CA GLY A 122 13.82 13.50 -8.15
C GLY A 122 13.67 15.03 -8.14
N LEU A 123 12.55 15.57 -8.62
CA LEU A 123 12.28 17.01 -8.61
C LEU A 123 12.07 17.56 -7.19
N LEU A 124 11.63 16.71 -6.26
CA LEU A 124 11.47 17.05 -4.85
C LEU A 124 12.52 16.38 -3.95
N HIS A 125 13.61 15.86 -4.52
CA HIS A 125 14.66 15.21 -3.74
C HIS A 125 15.43 16.23 -2.89
N ARG A 126 15.43 16.03 -1.57
CA ARG A 126 16.03 16.95 -0.60
C ARG A 126 17.26 16.39 0.11
N GLY A 127 17.68 15.17 -0.23
CA GLY A 127 18.77 14.48 0.45
C GLY A 127 18.44 14.18 1.91
N THR A 128 17.18 13.83 2.20
CA THR A 128 16.64 13.66 3.57
C THR A 128 17.40 12.60 4.33
N GLU A 129 17.65 11.43 3.70
CA GLU A 129 18.42 10.34 4.30
C GLU A 129 19.84 10.77 4.69
N LYS A 130 20.45 11.68 3.91
CA LYS A 130 21.79 12.20 4.20
C LYS A 130 21.78 13.20 5.35
N LEU A 131 20.75 14.03 5.44
CA LEU A 131 20.59 14.98 6.55
C LEU A 131 20.38 14.25 7.87
N ILE A 132 19.67 13.13 7.87
CA ILE A 132 19.44 12.29 9.06
C ILE A 132 20.76 11.80 9.67
N GLU A 133 21.75 11.42 8.86
CA GLU A 133 23.07 10.95 9.35
C GLU A 133 23.82 12.00 10.20
N TYR A 134 23.53 13.29 10.00
CA TYR A 134 24.18 14.39 10.74
C TYR A 134 23.39 14.85 11.98
N LYS A 135 22.23 14.24 12.26
CA LYS A 135 21.31 14.67 13.32
C LYS A 135 21.15 13.56 14.35
N THR A 136 20.77 13.91 15.58
CA THR A 136 20.43 12.91 16.61
C THR A 136 19.07 12.29 16.31
N TYR A 137 18.75 11.14 16.90
CA TYR A 137 17.45 10.47 16.69
C TYR A 137 16.24 11.39 16.92
N LEU A 138 16.25 12.20 18.00
CA LEU A 138 15.17 13.14 18.29
C LEU A 138 15.10 14.29 17.27
N GLN A 139 16.25 14.77 16.78
CA GLN A 139 16.31 15.81 15.74
C GLN A 139 15.96 15.27 14.35
N ALA A 140 16.14 13.98 14.12
CA ALA A 140 15.81 13.31 12.87
C ALA A 140 14.31 13.04 12.71
N LEU A 141 13.57 12.90 13.82
CA LEU A 141 12.14 12.60 13.83
C LEU A 141 11.30 13.48 12.88
N PRO A 142 11.42 14.83 12.88
CA PRO A 142 10.58 15.68 12.03
C PRO A 142 10.85 15.56 10.53
N TYR A 143 11.89 14.84 10.10
CA TYR A 143 12.04 14.50 8.69
C TYR A 143 10.96 13.51 8.24
N PHE A 144 10.58 12.57 9.10
CA PHE A 144 9.55 11.56 8.79
C PHE A 144 8.16 12.19 8.59
N ASP A 145 7.82 13.23 9.34
CA ASP A 145 6.59 14.02 9.15
C ASP A 145 6.48 14.69 7.78
N ARG A 146 7.62 14.93 7.13
CA ARG A 146 7.73 15.73 5.91
C ARG A 146 7.96 14.89 4.66
N LEU A 147 8.02 13.56 4.81
CA LEU A 147 8.10 12.61 3.70
C LEU A 147 6.72 12.48 3.07
N ASP A 148 5.89 11.59 3.60
CA ASP A 148 4.46 11.61 3.33
C ASP A 148 3.79 12.65 4.23
N TYR A 149 3.67 13.86 3.69
CA TYR A 149 3.08 15.01 4.38
C TYR A 149 1.55 14.91 4.55
N VAL A 150 0.94 13.80 4.13
CA VAL A 150 -0.48 13.51 4.34
C VAL A 150 -0.67 12.58 5.54
N SER A 151 0.26 11.65 5.79
CA SER A 151 0.22 10.77 6.96
C SER A 151 1.41 10.93 7.90
N MET A 152 1.41 12.04 8.63
CA MET A 152 2.52 12.46 9.50
C MET A 152 2.78 11.47 10.64
N MET A 153 1.75 11.20 11.48
CA MET A 153 1.91 10.39 12.70
C MET A 153 2.30 8.94 12.40
N THR A 154 1.85 8.37 11.29
CA THR A 154 2.26 7.00 10.91
C THR A 154 3.74 6.97 10.54
N ASN A 155 4.27 8.01 9.89
CA ASN A 155 5.69 8.07 9.57
C ASN A 155 6.54 8.20 10.84
N GLU A 156 6.11 9.05 11.79
CA GLU A 156 6.72 9.15 13.12
C GLU A 156 6.69 7.82 13.86
N GLN A 157 5.56 7.10 13.79
CA GLN A 157 5.35 5.80 14.41
C GLN A 157 6.30 4.75 13.82
N CYS A 158 6.47 4.71 12.50
CA CYS A 158 7.41 3.78 11.86
C CYS A 158 8.85 4.00 12.35
N PHE A 159 9.29 5.25 12.40
CA PHE A 159 10.62 5.58 12.92
C PHE A 159 10.74 5.29 14.41
N SER A 160 9.72 5.61 15.20
CA SER A 160 9.71 5.36 16.65
C SER A 160 9.82 3.87 16.96
N LEU A 161 9.05 3.03 16.26
CA LEU A 161 9.11 1.57 16.41
C LEU A 161 10.47 0.99 15.99
N ALA A 162 11.11 1.55 14.96
CA ALA A 162 12.47 1.16 14.58
C ALA A 162 13.48 1.47 15.70
N VAL A 163 13.43 2.68 16.25
CA VAL A 163 14.34 3.09 17.34
C VAL A 163 14.04 2.34 18.64
N GLU A 164 12.77 2.12 18.98
CA GLU A 164 12.33 1.37 20.16
C GLU A 164 12.80 -0.09 20.12
N LYS A 165 12.76 -0.72 18.93
CA LYS A 165 13.28 -2.07 18.70
C LYS A 165 14.80 -2.16 18.87
N LEU A 166 15.55 -1.13 18.45
CA LEU A 166 17.00 -1.05 18.70
C LEU A 166 17.34 -0.78 20.17
N LEU A 167 16.55 0.05 20.85
CA LEU A 167 16.70 0.35 22.27
C LEU A 167 16.24 -0.79 23.19
N ASN A 168 15.49 -1.76 22.65
CA ASN A 168 14.88 -2.87 23.39
C ASN A 168 14.05 -2.38 24.60
N ILE A 169 13.20 -1.39 24.35
CA ILE A 169 12.30 -0.81 25.36
C ILE A 169 10.86 -1.17 25.06
N GLU A 170 10.09 -1.40 26.12
CA GLU A 170 8.65 -1.54 26.03
C GLU A 170 7.95 -0.23 26.41
N ILE A 171 6.94 0.12 25.63
CA ILE A 171 6.17 1.35 25.76
C ILE A 171 4.98 1.11 26.68
N PRO A 172 4.57 2.09 27.51
CA PRO A 172 3.35 1.98 28.30
C PRO A 172 2.09 1.69 27.47
N GLU A 173 1.15 0.95 28.04
CA GLU A 173 -0.13 0.59 27.40
C GLU A 173 -0.90 1.81 26.91
N ARG A 174 -1.04 2.85 27.73
CA ARG A 174 -1.74 4.10 27.35
C ARG A 174 -1.13 4.73 26.09
N ALA A 175 0.19 4.73 25.96
CA ALA A 175 0.85 5.28 24.78
C ALA A 175 0.62 4.43 23.53
N LYS A 176 0.55 3.09 23.64
CA LYS A 176 0.16 2.20 22.54
C LYS A 176 -1.26 2.52 22.04
N TRP A 177 -2.20 2.74 22.96
CA TRP A 177 -3.58 3.12 22.62
C TRP A 177 -3.67 4.49 21.95
N ILE A 178 -2.99 5.51 22.49
CA ILE A 178 -2.96 6.86 21.90
C ILE A 178 -2.38 6.81 20.47
N ARG A 179 -1.27 6.09 20.27
CA ARG A 179 -0.66 5.91 18.94
C ARG A 179 -1.60 5.20 17.97
N THR A 180 -2.33 4.20 18.44
CA THR A 180 -3.29 3.45 17.61
C THR A 180 -4.46 4.36 17.20
N LEU A 181 -5.01 5.14 18.13
CA LEU A 181 -6.07 6.12 17.87
C LEU A 181 -5.64 7.16 16.83
N PHE A 182 -4.51 7.84 17.04
CA PHE A 182 -4.01 8.84 16.09
C PHE A 182 -3.52 8.22 14.77
N GLY A 183 -3.04 6.97 14.79
CA GLY A 183 -2.71 6.22 13.58
C GLY A 183 -3.92 6.01 12.68
N GLU A 184 -5.07 5.65 13.25
CA GLU A 184 -6.31 5.49 12.49
C GLU A 184 -6.96 6.83 12.10
N ILE A 185 -6.89 7.88 12.93
CA ILE A 185 -7.27 9.24 12.51
C ILE A 185 -6.40 9.68 11.31
N THR A 186 -5.09 9.41 11.35
CA THR A 186 -4.18 9.69 10.22
C THR A 186 -4.58 8.90 8.97
N ARG A 187 -5.05 7.66 9.14
CA ARG A 187 -5.52 6.82 8.04
C ARG A 187 -6.78 7.38 7.39
N ILE A 188 -7.75 7.82 8.19
CA ILE A 188 -8.95 8.50 7.69
C ILE A 188 -8.56 9.78 6.95
N LEU A 189 -7.69 10.59 7.55
CA LEU A 189 -7.16 11.79 6.92
C LEU A 189 -6.56 11.44 5.55
N ASN A 190 -5.63 10.48 5.47
CA ASN A 190 -4.99 10.10 4.21
C ASN A 190 -6.00 9.60 3.16
N HIS A 191 -6.88 8.66 3.50
CA HIS A 191 -7.89 8.17 2.54
C HIS A 191 -8.86 9.26 2.07
N LEU A 192 -9.23 10.22 2.92
CA LEU A 192 -9.97 11.40 2.48
C LEU A 192 -9.19 12.21 1.44
N MET A 193 -7.88 12.39 1.57
CA MET A 193 -7.12 13.10 0.51
C MET A 193 -7.04 12.27 -0.76
N SER A 194 -6.71 10.99 -0.64
CA SER A 194 -6.52 10.09 -1.76
C SER A 194 -7.77 9.99 -2.63
N ILE A 195 -8.92 9.62 -2.02
CA ILE A 195 -10.17 9.41 -2.74
C ILE A 195 -10.67 10.71 -3.37
N LEU A 196 -10.62 11.81 -2.62
CA LEU A 196 -11.14 13.09 -3.08
C LEU A 196 -10.28 13.73 -4.17
N SER A 197 -8.96 13.62 -4.06
CA SER A 197 -8.05 14.13 -5.09
C SER A 197 -8.17 13.29 -6.37
N HIS A 198 -8.30 11.97 -6.22
CA HIS A 198 -8.59 11.09 -7.34
C HIS A 198 -9.94 11.44 -8.00
N ALA A 199 -10.98 11.70 -7.20
CA ALA A 199 -12.27 12.15 -7.70
C ALA A 199 -12.16 13.47 -8.49
N MET A 200 -11.40 14.43 -7.96
CA MET A 200 -11.14 15.72 -8.61
C MET A 200 -10.40 15.55 -9.95
N ASP A 201 -9.40 14.67 -10.02
CA ASP A 201 -8.64 14.41 -11.26
C ASP A 201 -9.49 13.81 -12.37
N VAL A 202 -10.42 12.93 -12.00
CA VAL A 202 -11.38 12.34 -12.94
C VAL A 202 -12.47 13.36 -13.32
N GLY A 203 -12.73 14.35 -12.47
CA GLY A 203 -13.55 15.54 -12.76
C GLY A 203 -14.66 15.85 -11.75
N ALA A 204 -14.79 15.09 -10.66
CA ALA A 204 -15.79 15.32 -9.61
C ALA A 204 -15.25 16.30 -8.54
N LEU A 205 -15.73 17.55 -8.59
CA LEU A 205 -15.22 18.64 -7.74
C LEU A 205 -15.92 18.74 -6.37
N THR A 206 -17.19 18.35 -6.27
CA THR A 206 -18.00 18.56 -5.06
C THR A 206 -17.52 17.75 -3.85
N PRO A 207 -17.23 16.43 -3.98
CA PRO A 207 -16.77 15.63 -2.85
C PRO A 207 -15.49 16.18 -2.22
N PHE A 208 -14.61 16.75 -3.05
CA PHE A 208 -13.35 17.33 -2.60
C PHE A 208 -13.56 18.41 -1.55
N LEU A 209 -14.53 19.30 -1.76
CA LEU A 209 -14.84 20.38 -0.81
C LEU A 209 -15.48 19.83 0.47
N TRP A 210 -16.38 18.85 0.35
CA TRP A 210 -17.04 18.22 1.50
C TRP A 210 -16.06 17.51 2.42
N GLY A 211 -15.21 16.65 1.87
CA GLY A 211 -14.27 15.91 2.71
C GLY A 211 -13.11 16.77 3.22
N PHE A 212 -12.80 17.92 2.61
CA PHE A 212 -11.87 18.88 3.20
C PHE A 212 -12.42 19.57 4.45
N GLU A 213 -13.74 19.74 4.56
CA GLU A 213 -14.37 20.20 5.82
C GLU A 213 -14.11 19.19 6.95
N GLU A 214 -14.30 17.90 6.68
CA GLU A 214 -14.03 16.84 7.68
C GLU A 214 -12.55 16.73 8.01
N ARG A 215 -11.66 16.90 7.01
CA ARG A 215 -10.21 16.95 7.25
C ARG A 215 -9.83 18.13 8.13
N GLU A 216 -10.50 19.28 8.00
CA GLU A 216 -10.24 20.45 8.84
C GLU A 216 -10.57 20.17 10.31
N LYS A 217 -11.70 19.50 10.59
CA LYS A 217 -12.09 19.05 11.93
C LYS A 217 -11.03 18.11 12.52
N LEU A 218 -10.50 17.18 11.72
CA LEU A 218 -9.39 16.31 12.15
C LEU A 218 -8.09 17.07 12.41
N MET A 219 -7.78 18.11 11.63
CA MET A 219 -6.61 18.96 11.87
C MET A 219 -6.73 19.76 13.16
N GLU A 220 -7.94 20.11 13.60
CA GLU A 220 -8.16 20.70 14.92
C GLU A 220 -7.74 19.75 16.04
N PHE A 221 -8.04 18.44 15.92
CA PHE A 221 -7.57 17.45 16.88
C PHE A 221 -6.04 17.37 16.94
N TYR A 222 -5.37 17.49 15.79
CA TYR A 222 -3.90 17.52 15.72
C TYR A 222 -3.34 18.76 16.41
N GLU A 223 -3.96 19.91 16.16
CA GLU A 223 -3.60 21.17 16.78
C GLU A 223 -3.77 21.13 18.29
N ARG A 224 -4.87 20.59 18.80
CA ARG A 224 -5.13 20.49 20.25
C ARG A 224 -4.13 19.60 20.98
N VAL A 225 -3.61 18.56 20.30
CA VAL A 225 -2.74 17.55 20.90
C VAL A 225 -1.27 17.92 20.78
N SER A 226 -0.86 18.50 19.65
CA SER A 226 0.54 18.78 19.36
C SER A 226 0.88 20.28 19.33
N GLY A 227 -0.11 21.14 19.14
CA GLY A 227 0.05 22.56 18.85
C GLY A 227 0.27 22.87 17.36
N ALA A 228 0.32 21.87 16.49
CA ALA A 228 0.48 22.02 15.04
C ALA A 228 -0.60 21.25 14.29
N ARG A 229 -1.06 21.81 13.16
CA ARG A 229 -2.15 21.23 12.35
C ARG A 229 -1.73 20.07 11.44
N LEU A 230 -0.47 20.05 11.01
CA LEU A 230 0.09 19.03 10.10
C LEU A 230 1.29 18.32 10.74
N HIS A 231 2.44 18.98 10.76
CA HIS A 231 3.68 18.40 11.30
C HIS A 231 3.70 18.48 12.83
N ALA A 232 3.37 17.37 13.49
CA ALA A 232 3.07 17.33 14.92
C ALA A 232 4.29 17.05 15.81
N ALA A 233 5.29 16.29 15.34
CA ALA A 233 6.40 15.78 16.16
C ALA A 233 5.92 15.15 17.49
N TYR A 234 4.81 14.41 17.43
CA TYR A 234 4.04 14.00 18.62
C TYR A 234 4.38 12.57 19.06
N VAL A 235 4.39 11.62 18.14
CA VAL A 235 4.87 10.26 18.36
C VAL A 235 6.39 10.30 18.36
N ARG A 236 7.00 9.87 19.48
CA ARG A 236 8.46 9.91 19.65
C ARG A 236 8.97 8.56 20.10
N PRO A 237 10.25 8.23 19.83
CA PRO A 237 10.85 7.04 20.43
C PRO A 237 10.72 7.09 21.97
N GLY A 238 10.09 6.08 22.56
CA GLY A 238 9.75 6.01 23.98
C GLY A 238 8.30 6.39 24.33
N GLY A 239 7.38 6.40 23.37
CA GLY A 239 5.95 6.66 23.57
C GLY A 239 5.43 7.93 22.89
N VAL A 240 4.79 8.80 23.66
CA VAL A 240 4.12 10.01 23.14
C VAL A 240 4.68 11.26 23.81
N HIS A 241 4.66 12.42 23.14
CA HIS A 241 5.24 13.64 23.68
C HIS A 241 4.46 14.22 24.86
N GLN A 242 3.14 14.37 24.70
CA GLN A 242 2.22 15.00 25.67
C GLN A 242 0.93 14.18 25.74
N ASP A 243 0.24 14.21 26.87
CA ASP A 243 -1.01 13.47 27.03
C ASP A 243 -2.15 14.19 26.29
N ILE A 244 -3.23 13.46 26.05
CA ILE A 244 -4.43 14.00 25.41
C ILE A 244 -5.04 15.08 26.33
N PRO A 245 -5.39 16.28 25.80
CA PRO A 245 -6.08 17.30 26.58
C PRO A 245 -7.47 16.84 27.02
N VAL A 246 -7.91 17.32 28.19
CA VAL A 246 -9.22 16.99 28.75
C VAL A 246 -10.35 17.39 27.78
N GLY A 247 -11.31 16.49 27.57
CA GLY A 247 -12.47 16.69 26.69
C GLY A 247 -12.27 16.30 25.22
N LEU A 248 -11.04 16.02 24.77
CA LEU A 248 -10.82 15.67 23.35
C LEU A 248 -11.48 14.35 22.94
N LEU A 249 -11.54 13.37 23.85
CA LEU A 249 -12.15 12.07 23.54
C LEU A 249 -13.66 12.19 23.25
N ASP A 250 -14.35 13.08 23.97
CA ASP A 250 -15.77 13.35 23.75
C ASP A 250 -15.99 14.03 22.38
N ASP A 251 -15.09 14.94 22.00
CA ASP A 251 -15.14 15.64 20.71
C ASP A 251 -14.87 14.68 19.54
N ILE A 252 -13.88 13.78 19.69
CA ILE A 252 -13.60 12.72 18.70
C ILE A 252 -14.81 11.79 18.55
N TYR A 253 -15.46 11.43 19.66
CA TYR A 253 -16.66 10.60 19.63
C TYR A 253 -17.82 11.29 18.90
N GLN A 254 -18.09 12.57 19.19
CA GLN A 254 -19.11 13.34 18.50
C GLN A 254 -18.84 13.43 17.00
N TRP A 255 -17.59 13.70 16.60
CA TRP A 255 -17.19 13.69 15.21
C TRP A 255 -17.41 12.32 14.55
N ALA A 256 -17.00 11.23 15.21
CA ALA A 256 -17.15 9.88 14.68
C ALA A 256 -18.62 9.50 14.43
N THR A 257 -19.57 9.96 15.25
CA THR A 257 -21.00 9.70 15.04
C THR A 257 -21.55 10.36 13.78
N GLN A 258 -21.02 11.54 13.39
CA GLN A 258 -21.47 12.29 12.22
C GLN A 258 -20.72 11.90 10.95
N PHE A 259 -19.47 11.43 11.11
CA PHE A 259 -18.61 11.11 9.99
C PHE A 259 -19.15 9.96 9.11
N SER A 260 -19.90 9.02 9.70
CA SER A 260 -20.56 7.95 8.93
C SER A 260 -21.51 8.53 7.87
N ASP A 261 -22.37 9.49 8.25
CA ASP A 261 -23.32 10.10 7.31
C ASP A 261 -22.60 10.85 6.18
N ARG A 262 -21.42 11.44 6.47
CA ARG A 262 -20.58 12.12 5.46
C ARG A 262 -19.94 11.16 4.46
N ILE A 263 -19.58 9.95 4.91
CA ILE A 263 -19.10 8.88 4.03
C ILE A 263 -20.24 8.48 3.09
N ASP A 264 -21.44 8.21 3.64
CA ASP A 264 -22.60 7.77 2.87
C ASP A 264 -22.98 8.80 1.78
N GLU A 265 -22.97 10.10 2.10
CA GLU A 265 -23.20 11.18 1.12
C GLU A 265 -22.15 11.22 0.01
N THR A 266 -20.89 10.94 0.35
CA THR A 266 -19.80 10.87 -0.64
C THR A 266 -19.92 9.62 -1.51
N GLU A 267 -20.33 8.50 -0.91
CA GLU A 267 -20.54 7.23 -1.58
C GLU A 267 -21.71 7.30 -2.56
N GLU A 268 -22.82 7.93 -2.18
CA GLU A 268 -24.00 8.14 -3.04
C GLU A 268 -23.64 8.85 -4.36
N LEU A 269 -22.71 9.81 -4.32
CA LEU A 269 -22.28 10.56 -5.50
C LEU A 269 -21.30 9.78 -6.40
N LEU A 270 -20.46 8.92 -5.82
CA LEU A 270 -19.36 8.27 -6.53
C LEU A 270 -19.64 6.80 -6.89
N THR A 271 -20.06 5.97 -5.92
CA THR A 271 -20.06 4.50 -6.06
C THR A 271 -20.99 4.00 -7.15
N ASP A 272 -22.24 4.45 -7.15
CA ASP A 272 -23.26 4.03 -8.13
C ASP A 272 -23.27 4.89 -9.40
N ASN A 273 -22.41 5.91 -9.47
CA ASN A 273 -22.37 6.81 -10.59
C ASN A 273 -21.79 6.11 -11.83
N ARG A 274 -22.61 6.03 -12.88
CA ARG A 274 -22.22 5.41 -14.16
C ARG A 274 -20.96 6.03 -14.77
N ILE A 275 -20.74 7.34 -14.61
CA ILE A 275 -19.54 8.01 -15.12
C ILE A 275 -18.32 7.53 -14.34
N TRP A 276 -18.41 7.49 -13.01
CA TRP A 276 -17.35 7.01 -12.15
C TRP A 276 -16.98 5.55 -12.46
N ILE A 277 -17.97 4.67 -12.53
CA ILE A 277 -17.77 3.26 -12.90
C ILE A 277 -17.15 3.15 -14.30
N GLY A 278 -17.62 3.92 -15.27
CA GLY A 278 -17.06 3.93 -16.63
C GLY A 278 -15.60 4.42 -16.71
N ARG A 279 -15.14 5.19 -15.72
CA ARG A 279 -13.80 5.77 -15.63
C ARG A 279 -12.84 5.02 -14.72
N THR A 280 -13.31 4.00 -13.99
CA THR A 280 -12.50 3.24 -13.02
C THR A 280 -12.54 1.74 -13.27
N LYS A 281 -13.66 1.21 -13.76
CA LYS A 281 -13.82 -0.23 -13.97
C LYS A 281 -12.98 -0.72 -15.15
N GLY A 282 -12.07 -1.65 -14.87
CA GLY A 282 -11.23 -2.29 -15.88
C GLY A 282 -9.99 -1.49 -16.26
N ILE A 283 -9.66 -0.44 -15.52
CA ILE A 283 -8.45 0.37 -15.71
C ILE A 283 -7.41 -0.04 -14.68
N GLY A 284 -6.15 -0.19 -15.11
CA GLY A 284 -5.02 -0.49 -14.23
C GLY A 284 -5.13 -1.85 -13.55
N VAL A 285 -5.59 -2.88 -14.26
CA VAL A 285 -5.74 -4.23 -13.72
C VAL A 285 -4.36 -4.84 -13.43
N VAL A 286 -4.12 -5.19 -12.16
CA VAL A 286 -2.88 -5.85 -11.72
C VAL A 286 -3.19 -7.28 -11.29
N SER A 287 -2.39 -8.24 -11.77
CA SER A 287 -2.50 -9.63 -11.33
C SER A 287 -1.86 -9.79 -9.95
N ALA A 288 -2.36 -10.71 -9.12
CA ALA A 288 -1.77 -10.97 -7.80
C ALA A 288 -0.28 -11.37 -7.86
N ALA A 289 0.14 -12.08 -8.92
CA ALA A 289 1.54 -12.46 -9.11
C ALA A 289 2.42 -11.24 -9.45
N ASP A 290 1.94 -10.36 -10.34
CA ASP A 290 2.66 -9.16 -10.70
C ASP A 290 2.74 -8.19 -9.51
N ALA A 291 1.65 -8.03 -8.75
CA ALA A 291 1.65 -7.20 -7.55
C ALA A 291 2.75 -7.60 -6.56
N LEU A 292 2.97 -8.91 -6.38
CA LEU A 292 4.05 -9.42 -5.53
C LEU A 292 5.43 -9.21 -6.15
N ASN A 293 5.60 -9.47 -7.45
CA ASN A 293 6.88 -9.29 -8.15
C ASN A 293 7.34 -7.83 -8.15
N TYR A 294 6.42 -6.88 -8.35
CA TYR A 294 6.70 -5.44 -8.27
C TYR A 294 6.73 -4.90 -6.83
N SER A 295 6.61 -5.78 -5.83
CA SER A 295 6.62 -5.41 -4.40
C SER A 295 5.56 -4.37 -4.03
N PHE A 296 4.39 -4.43 -4.66
CA PHE A 296 3.24 -3.64 -4.25
C PHE A 296 2.73 -4.10 -2.89
N THR A 297 2.31 -3.13 -2.10
CA THR A 297 1.84 -3.33 -0.72
C THR A 297 0.61 -2.48 -0.47
N GLY A 298 -0.10 -2.75 0.64
CA GLY A 298 -1.28 -1.98 1.03
C GLY A 298 -2.47 -2.18 0.11
N VAL A 299 -3.10 -1.07 -0.27
CA VAL A 299 -4.34 -1.05 -1.04
C VAL A 299 -4.16 -1.72 -2.41
N MET A 300 -3.03 -1.49 -3.09
CA MET A 300 -2.74 -2.10 -4.40
C MET A 300 -2.67 -3.63 -4.34
N LEU A 301 -2.09 -4.17 -3.25
CA LEU A 301 -1.97 -5.62 -3.05
C LEU A 301 -3.32 -6.25 -2.67
N ARG A 302 -4.07 -5.59 -1.78
CA ARG A 302 -5.42 -6.03 -1.37
C ARG A 302 -6.46 -5.94 -2.49
N GLY A 303 -6.36 -4.92 -3.35
CA GLY A 303 -7.20 -4.77 -4.54
C GLY A 303 -6.99 -5.89 -5.55
N SER A 304 -5.78 -6.45 -5.62
CA SER A 304 -5.43 -7.60 -6.47
C SER A 304 -5.89 -8.96 -5.89
N GLY A 305 -6.51 -8.98 -4.71
CA GLY A 305 -7.08 -10.17 -4.08
C GLY A 305 -6.18 -10.89 -3.07
N VAL A 306 -5.01 -10.33 -2.74
CA VAL A 306 -4.11 -10.91 -1.73
C VAL A 306 -4.48 -10.37 -0.35
N PRO A 307 -4.91 -11.23 0.60
CA PRO A 307 -5.30 -10.80 1.95
C PRO A 307 -4.06 -10.54 2.82
N TRP A 308 -3.40 -9.40 2.61
CA TRP A 308 -2.21 -8.98 3.37
C TRP A 308 -2.39 -7.60 4.00
N ASP A 309 -2.14 -7.53 5.30
CA ASP A 309 -2.11 -6.31 6.10
C ASP A 309 -1.14 -6.51 7.28
N VAL A 310 -0.16 -5.62 7.43
CA VAL A 310 0.85 -5.72 8.51
C VAL A 310 0.20 -5.67 9.89
N ARG A 311 -0.90 -4.93 10.08
CA ARG A 311 -1.57 -4.79 11.39
C ARG A 311 -2.18 -6.10 11.90
N LYS A 312 -2.53 -7.03 11.00
CA LYS A 312 -3.06 -8.35 11.36
C LYS A 312 -1.99 -9.44 11.34
N SER A 313 -1.09 -9.41 10.36
CA SER A 313 -0.05 -10.44 10.23
C SER A 313 1.10 -10.25 11.23
N GLN A 314 1.49 -9.01 11.49
CA GLN A 314 2.55 -8.60 12.40
C GLN A 314 2.09 -7.42 13.26
N PRO A 315 1.16 -7.66 14.20
CA PRO A 315 0.56 -6.59 14.99
C PRO A 315 1.63 -5.82 15.78
N TYR A 316 1.52 -4.50 15.75
CA TYR A 316 2.31 -3.55 16.54
C TYR A 316 1.38 -2.71 17.42
N ASP A 317 1.95 -2.03 18.42
CA ASP A 317 1.19 -1.25 19.42
C ASP A 317 -0.03 -2.02 19.96
N ALA A 318 -1.25 -1.47 19.88
CA ALA A 318 -2.47 -2.07 20.41
C ALA A 318 -3.36 -2.74 19.34
N TYR A 319 -2.89 -2.91 18.09
CA TYR A 319 -3.71 -3.51 17.02
C TYR A 319 -4.08 -4.98 17.28
N GLY A 320 -3.36 -5.69 18.17
CA GLY A 320 -3.70 -7.05 18.59
C GLY A 320 -4.93 -7.15 19.48
N GLU A 321 -5.33 -6.05 20.13
CA GLU A 321 -6.47 -5.98 21.05
C GLU A 321 -7.73 -5.39 20.37
N VAL A 322 -7.57 -4.79 19.19
CA VAL A 322 -8.65 -4.16 18.44
C VAL A 322 -9.23 -5.14 17.42
N GLU A 323 -10.56 -5.32 17.46
CA GLU A 323 -11.30 -6.09 16.47
C GLU A 323 -11.60 -5.21 15.26
N PHE A 324 -11.18 -5.63 14.06
CA PHE A 324 -11.46 -4.95 12.79
C PHE A 324 -11.28 -5.91 11.62
N ASP A 325 -12.00 -5.65 10.53
CA ASP A 325 -11.94 -6.42 9.29
C ASP A 325 -11.09 -5.70 8.24
N VAL A 326 -10.42 -6.47 7.38
CA VAL A 326 -9.59 -5.95 6.29
C VAL A 326 -10.31 -6.18 4.96
N PRO A 327 -10.66 -5.13 4.20
CA PRO A 327 -11.32 -5.29 2.91
C PRO A 327 -10.33 -5.84 1.86
N VAL A 328 -10.77 -6.87 1.13
CA VAL A 328 -10.03 -7.50 0.02
C VAL A 328 -10.94 -7.51 -1.20
N GLY A 329 -10.39 -7.19 -2.39
CA GLY A 329 -11.11 -6.70 -3.58
C GLY A 329 -12.23 -7.56 -4.19
N VAL A 330 -12.64 -8.68 -3.58
CA VAL A 330 -13.69 -9.57 -4.10
C VAL A 330 -14.95 -9.58 -3.23
N ASN A 331 -14.89 -9.23 -1.94
CA ASN A 331 -16.06 -9.10 -1.07
C ASN A 331 -15.81 -8.00 -0.05
N VAL A 332 -16.49 -6.87 -0.17
CA VAL A 332 -16.43 -5.81 0.84
C VAL A 332 -17.72 -5.84 1.64
N VAL A 333 -17.69 -6.54 2.77
CA VAL A 333 -18.56 -6.23 3.90
C VAL A 333 -17.60 -5.84 5.02
N ALA A 334 -17.34 -4.54 5.14
CA ALA A 334 -16.65 -4.01 6.32
C ALA A 334 -17.71 -3.93 7.43
N ASN A 335 -17.62 -4.80 8.43
CA ASN A 335 -18.43 -4.60 9.64
C ASN A 335 -17.78 -3.48 10.45
N ASN A 336 -18.61 -2.54 10.93
CA ASN A 336 -18.16 -1.43 11.75
C ASN A 336 -17.47 -1.96 13.02
N SER A 337 -16.14 -1.86 13.07
CA SER A 337 -15.36 -2.16 14.26
C SER A 337 -15.61 -1.10 15.32
N SER A 338 -16.27 -1.48 16.42
CA SER A 338 -16.32 -0.65 17.62
C SER A 338 -14.99 -0.76 18.36
N MET A 339 -14.22 0.32 18.47
CA MET A 339 -13.13 0.36 19.45
C MET A 339 -13.75 0.29 20.85
N PRO A 340 -13.35 -0.66 21.71
CA PRO A 340 -13.74 -0.63 23.11
C PRO A 340 -13.14 0.64 23.74
N GLN A 341 -14.01 1.48 24.29
CA GLN A 341 -13.67 2.70 25.00
C GLN A 341 -13.08 2.33 26.37
N GLN A 342 -11.90 1.72 26.38
CA GLN A 342 -11.11 1.55 27.59
C GLN A 342 -10.14 2.72 27.70
N ASP A 343 -10.54 3.72 28.49
CA ASP A 343 -9.59 4.67 29.06
C ASP A 343 -8.61 3.89 29.94
N ALA A 344 -7.52 3.40 29.35
CA ALA A 344 -6.45 2.77 30.11
C ALA A 344 -5.72 3.88 30.91
N PRO A 345 -5.82 3.89 32.25
CA PRO A 345 -5.06 4.82 33.06
C PRO A 345 -3.58 4.39 33.03
N GLY A 346 -2.66 5.31 32.75
CA GLY A 346 -1.25 4.97 32.71
C GLY A 346 -0.34 6.12 32.28
N PRO A 347 0.99 5.95 32.38
CA PRO A 347 1.94 6.92 31.86
C PRO A 347 1.92 6.91 30.32
N ILE A 348 2.18 8.05 29.71
CA ILE A 348 2.26 8.21 28.24
C ILE A 348 3.67 8.02 27.67
N ARG A 349 4.66 7.83 28.54
CA ARG A 349 6.09 7.78 28.21
C ARG A 349 6.76 6.69 29.03
N VAL A 350 7.78 6.09 28.44
CA VAL A 350 8.67 5.17 29.16
C VAL A 350 9.27 5.89 30.38
N GLU A 351 9.23 5.23 31.54
CA GLU A 351 9.67 5.81 32.82
C GLU A 351 11.20 6.01 32.93
N ASP A 352 11.97 5.49 31.97
CA ASP A 352 13.41 5.70 31.90
C ASP A 352 13.78 7.10 31.38
N TYR A 353 14.23 7.96 32.30
CA TYR A 353 14.68 9.33 32.01
C TYR A 353 15.96 9.42 31.18
N LYS A 354 16.63 8.30 30.89
CA LYS A 354 17.75 8.27 29.95
C LYS A 354 17.31 8.33 28.48
N ILE A 355 16.05 8.03 28.21
CA ILE A 355 15.48 7.97 26.85
C ILE A 355 14.39 9.02 26.71
N SER A 356 13.42 9.02 27.63
CA SER A 356 12.33 9.99 27.64
C SER A 356 12.69 11.18 28.54
N PRO A 357 12.40 12.44 28.15
CA PRO A 357 12.70 13.57 29.01
C PRO A 357 11.72 13.62 30.19
N PRO A 358 12.20 13.93 31.42
CA PRO A 358 11.37 13.93 32.61
C PRO A 358 10.31 15.04 32.59
N PRO A 359 9.24 14.91 33.40
CA PRO A 359 8.25 15.96 33.57
C PRO A 359 8.87 17.28 34.02
N ARG A 360 8.29 18.41 33.57
CA ARG A 360 8.80 19.76 33.91
C ARG A 360 8.78 20.07 35.39
N ALA A 361 7.85 19.50 36.16
CA ALA A 361 7.82 19.64 37.62
C ALA A 361 9.04 18.95 38.25
N ALA A 362 9.25 17.66 37.93
CA ALA A 362 10.39 16.88 38.42
C ALA A 362 11.74 17.47 38.02
N MET A 363 11.87 17.99 36.79
CA MET A 363 13.08 18.66 36.30
C MET A 363 13.49 19.89 37.12
N LYS A 364 12.53 20.61 37.72
CA LYS A 364 12.80 21.82 38.50
C LYS A 364 13.12 21.53 39.97
N GLU A 365 12.70 20.37 40.47
CA GLU A 365 12.88 19.98 41.87
C GLU A 365 14.04 19.00 42.07
N ASN A 366 14.19 18.01 41.18
CA ASN A 366 15.21 16.97 41.28
C ASN A 366 16.42 17.28 40.39
N MET A 367 17.61 17.26 40.98
CA MET A 367 18.89 17.43 40.31
C MET A 367 19.13 16.38 39.21
N GLU A 368 18.78 15.11 39.44
CA GLU A 368 18.98 14.02 38.47
C GLU A 368 18.14 14.23 37.22
N ALA A 369 16.88 14.63 37.40
CA ALA A 369 15.97 14.94 36.30
C ALA A 369 16.49 16.11 35.45
N LEU A 370 17.09 17.11 36.08
CA LEU A 370 17.72 18.23 35.38
C LEU A 370 18.95 17.78 34.57
N ILE A 371 19.79 16.91 35.12
CA ILE A 371 20.95 16.34 34.42
C ILE A 371 20.49 15.56 33.19
N HIS A 372 19.50 14.67 33.35
CA HIS A 372 18.95 13.88 32.25
C HIS A 372 18.34 14.77 31.16
N HIS A 373 17.55 15.78 31.54
CA HIS A 373 17.01 16.75 30.60
C HIS A 373 18.12 17.45 29.81
N PHE A 374 19.15 17.95 30.49
CA PHE A 374 20.26 18.64 29.85
C PHE A 374 21.01 17.74 28.84
N LEU A 375 21.32 16.49 29.21
CA LEU A 375 22.03 15.55 28.34
C LEU A 375 21.20 15.13 27.12
N LEU A 376 19.90 14.84 27.32
CA LEU A 376 19.00 14.43 26.24
C LEU A 376 18.86 15.47 25.13
N PHE A 377 18.78 16.77 25.49
CA PHE A 377 18.60 17.83 24.50
C PHE A 377 19.91 18.37 23.92
N THR A 378 21.05 18.14 24.57
CA THR A 378 22.37 18.57 24.06
C THR A 378 23.06 17.48 23.25
N LYS A 379 23.20 16.28 23.82
CA LYS A 379 23.85 15.13 23.17
C LYS A 379 22.85 14.21 22.48
N GLY A 380 21.71 13.93 23.12
CA GLY A 380 20.80 12.85 22.73
C GLY A 380 21.02 11.58 23.56
N TYR A 381 20.20 10.56 23.31
CA TYR A 381 20.40 9.22 23.88
C TYR A 381 21.22 8.36 22.92
N THR A 382 22.09 7.51 23.47
CA THR A 382 22.85 6.52 22.70
C THR A 382 21.98 5.32 22.39
N VAL A 383 21.92 4.92 21.12
CA VAL A 383 21.23 3.70 20.70
C VAL A 383 22.25 2.58 20.57
N PRO A 384 22.01 1.36 21.09
CA PRO A 384 22.92 0.23 20.94
C PRO A 384 23.34 0.00 19.47
N PRO A 385 24.57 -0.49 19.22
CA PRO A 385 25.00 -0.81 17.87
C PRO A 385 24.17 -1.98 17.33
N GLY A 386 23.65 -1.83 16.12
CA GLY A 386 22.77 -2.82 15.51
C GLY A 386 22.05 -2.29 14.28
N GLU A 387 21.38 -3.17 13.57
CA GLU A 387 20.55 -2.85 12.42
C GLU A 387 19.13 -3.38 12.63
N THR A 388 18.13 -2.61 12.21
CA THR A 388 16.74 -3.05 12.23
C THR A 388 16.02 -2.62 10.98
N TYR A 389 15.15 -3.49 10.49
CA TYR A 389 14.05 -3.11 9.61
C TYR A 389 12.76 -3.25 10.42
N SER A 390 12.02 -2.16 10.52
CA SER A 390 10.67 -2.13 11.07
C SER A 390 9.74 -1.58 10.00
N ALA A 391 8.60 -2.24 9.83
CA ALA A 391 7.58 -1.85 8.87
C ALA A 391 6.24 -1.70 9.58
N ILE A 392 5.44 -0.76 9.10
CA ILE A 392 4.07 -0.53 9.53
C ILE A 392 3.15 -0.50 8.31
N GLU A 393 1.85 -0.68 8.55
CA GLU A 393 0.83 -0.43 7.52
C GLU A 393 0.48 1.06 7.50
N ALA A 394 1.24 1.87 6.77
CA ALA A 394 0.81 3.23 6.44
C ALA A 394 -0.45 3.17 5.55
N PRO A 395 -1.23 4.25 5.44
CA PRO A 395 -2.46 4.24 4.64
C PRO A 395 -2.19 3.94 3.15
N LYS A 396 -1.03 4.35 2.64
CA LYS A 396 -0.54 4.06 1.29
C LYS A 396 -0.06 2.61 1.11
N GLY A 397 0.41 1.97 2.18
CA GLY A 397 0.89 0.58 2.20
C GLY A 397 2.00 0.36 3.20
N GLU A 398 2.86 -0.65 2.96
CA GLU A 398 3.93 -0.98 3.90
C GLU A 398 4.99 0.12 3.91
N MET A 399 5.03 0.95 4.94
CA MET A 399 6.12 1.89 5.12
C MET A 399 7.17 1.26 6.01
N GLY A 400 8.39 1.13 5.50
CA GLY A 400 9.51 0.53 6.23
C GLY A 400 10.61 1.53 6.51
N VAL A 401 11.28 1.40 7.65
CA VAL A 401 12.50 2.13 7.97
C VAL A 401 13.59 1.14 8.34
N PHE A 402 14.70 1.20 7.61
CA PHE A 402 15.92 0.48 7.90
C PHE A 402 16.92 1.42 8.57
N VAL A 403 17.18 1.21 9.86
CA VAL A 403 18.09 2.02 10.66
C VAL A 403 19.31 1.18 11.03
N VAL A 404 20.50 1.76 10.83
CA VAL A 404 21.78 1.23 11.30
C VAL A 404 22.32 2.18 12.35
N SER A 405 22.61 1.65 13.54
CA SER A 405 23.24 2.34 14.66
C SER A 405 24.65 1.81 14.86
N ASP A 406 25.61 2.72 15.06
CA ASP A 406 27.00 2.43 15.39
C ASP A 406 27.28 2.47 16.91
N GLY A 407 26.25 2.66 17.73
CA GLY A 407 26.39 2.87 19.17
C GLY A 407 26.41 4.34 19.60
N SER A 408 26.36 5.28 18.65
CA SER A 408 26.36 6.73 18.94
C SER A 408 24.95 7.30 19.16
N GLU A 409 24.84 8.61 19.43
CA GLU A 409 23.55 9.31 19.53
C GLU A 409 22.92 9.66 18.16
N ARG A 410 23.62 9.33 17.06
CA ARG A 410 23.21 9.64 15.69
C ARG A 410 23.03 8.33 14.91
N PRO A 411 22.03 8.22 14.04
CA PRO A 411 21.91 7.07 13.16
C PRO A 411 23.06 7.09 12.15
N TYR A 412 23.78 5.97 12.05
CA TYR A 412 24.86 5.81 11.06
C TYR A 412 24.29 5.80 9.65
N ARG A 413 23.17 5.09 9.45
CA ARG A 413 22.42 5.08 8.20
C ARG A 413 20.93 4.95 8.49
N CYS A 414 20.13 5.68 7.74
CA CYS A 414 18.68 5.52 7.74
C CYS A 414 18.20 5.44 6.29
N LYS A 415 17.63 4.29 5.91
CA LYS A 415 17.00 4.09 4.60
C LYS A 415 15.50 3.95 4.79
N ILE A 416 14.73 4.72 4.04
CA ILE A 416 13.26 4.65 4.09
C ILE A 416 12.77 3.84 2.89
N ARG A 417 11.86 2.90 3.12
CA ARG A 417 11.09 2.17 2.12
C ARG A 417 9.70 2.83 2.01
N ALA A 418 9.54 3.71 1.03
CA ALA A 418 8.27 4.34 0.71
C ALA A 418 7.42 3.43 -0.20
N PRO A 419 6.13 3.21 0.11
CA PRO A 419 5.24 2.44 -0.74
C PRO A 419 5.06 3.07 -2.13
N GLY A 420 4.86 4.39 -2.23
CA GLY A 420 4.63 5.08 -3.49
C GLY A 420 5.79 4.98 -4.48
N PHE A 421 7.02 4.75 -4.00
CA PHE A 421 8.17 4.52 -4.89
C PHE A 421 8.07 3.19 -5.63
N ALA A 422 7.63 2.13 -4.95
CA ALA A 422 7.39 0.83 -5.60
C ALA A 422 6.19 0.92 -6.54
N HIS A 423 5.10 1.57 -6.12
CA HIS A 423 3.91 1.78 -6.95
C HIS A 423 4.23 2.51 -8.25
N LEU A 424 4.98 3.62 -8.18
CA LEU A 424 5.39 4.39 -9.35
C LEU A 424 6.39 3.62 -10.23
N GLY A 425 7.25 2.79 -9.64
CA GLY A 425 8.14 1.90 -10.41
C GLY A 425 7.39 0.89 -11.27
N GLY A 426 6.19 0.49 -10.86
CA GLY A 426 5.31 -0.39 -11.64
C GLY A 426 4.35 0.33 -12.58
N PHE A 427 4.40 1.67 -12.66
CA PHE A 427 3.46 2.47 -13.46
C PHE A 427 3.49 2.13 -14.95
N ASP A 428 4.67 1.82 -15.50
CA ASP A 428 4.80 1.46 -16.91
C ASP A 428 4.08 0.17 -17.26
N GLN A 429 4.15 -0.84 -16.39
CA GLN A 429 3.44 -2.09 -16.63
C GLN A 429 1.91 -1.91 -16.57
N ILE A 430 1.43 -1.02 -15.69
CA ILE A 430 0.00 -0.79 -15.44
C ILE A 430 -0.62 0.09 -16.53
N SER A 431 0.11 1.10 -17.01
CA SER A 431 -0.41 2.08 -17.97
C SER A 431 -0.33 1.63 -19.43
N ARG A 432 0.47 0.61 -19.75
CA ARG A 432 0.55 0.03 -21.11
C ARG A 432 -0.83 -0.41 -21.60
N GLY A 433 -1.14 -0.06 -22.85
CA GLY A 433 -2.41 -0.41 -23.51
C GLY A 433 -3.62 0.43 -23.06
N HIS A 434 -3.43 1.38 -22.14
CA HIS A 434 -4.48 2.29 -21.70
C HIS A 434 -4.40 3.62 -22.46
N LEU A 435 -5.50 4.38 -22.40
CA LEU A 435 -5.55 5.71 -22.99
C LEU A 435 -4.86 6.73 -22.08
N LEU A 436 -4.45 7.87 -22.65
CA LEU A 436 -3.86 8.98 -21.90
C LEU A 436 -4.74 9.45 -20.72
N ALA A 437 -6.07 9.44 -20.90
CA ALA A 437 -7.00 9.86 -19.86
C ALA A 437 -7.08 8.86 -18.69
N ASP A 438 -6.78 7.60 -18.93
CA ASP A 438 -6.80 6.54 -17.93
C ASP A 438 -5.53 6.55 -17.08
N ALA A 439 -4.40 7.00 -17.65
CA ALA A 439 -3.16 7.22 -16.90
C ALA A 439 -3.34 8.17 -15.71
N VAL A 440 -4.16 9.21 -15.86
CA VAL A 440 -4.50 10.13 -14.77
C VAL A 440 -5.27 9.41 -13.65
N ALA A 441 -6.22 8.53 -14.02
CA ALA A 441 -6.94 7.73 -13.05
C ALA A 441 -6.00 6.76 -12.32
N ILE A 442 -5.09 6.11 -13.04
CA ILE A 442 -4.07 5.21 -12.47
C ILE A 442 -3.20 5.95 -11.44
N ILE A 443 -2.71 7.16 -11.77
CA ILE A 443 -1.93 7.99 -10.84
C ILE A 443 -2.70 8.25 -9.54
N GLY A 444 -3.99 8.62 -9.65
CA GLY A 444 -4.83 8.86 -8.48
C GLY A 444 -5.05 7.61 -7.62
N THR A 445 -5.22 6.43 -8.23
CA THR A 445 -5.40 5.16 -7.49
C THR A 445 -4.17 4.70 -6.73
N MET A 446 -2.97 5.06 -7.21
CA MET A 446 -1.70 4.75 -6.54
C MET A 446 -1.43 5.65 -5.33
N ASP A 447 -2.21 6.72 -5.15
CA ASP A 447 -2.09 7.68 -4.06
C ASP A 447 -0.66 8.23 -3.89
N LEU A 448 -0.10 8.76 -4.98
CA LEU A 448 1.30 9.21 -5.01
C LEU A 448 1.50 10.55 -4.31
N VAL A 449 2.36 10.55 -3.29
CA VAL A 449 2.87 11.76 -2.63
C VAL A 449 4.37 11.86 -2.89
N PHE A 450 4.78 12.87 -3.65
CA PHE A 450 6.17 12.95 -4.12
C PHE A 450 7.20 13.19 -3.01
N GLY A 451 6.78 13.66 -1.84
CA GLY A 451 7.67 13.81 -0.68
C GLY A 451 8.22 12.48 -0.15
N GLU A 452 7.48 11.37 -0.31
CA GLU A 452 7.97 10.04 0.04
C GLU A 452 8.68 9.33 -1.13
N VAL A 453 8.31 9.62 -2.37
CA VAL A 453 8.97 9.06 -3.56
C VAL A 453 10.40 9.60 -3.63
N ASP A 454 10.54 10.93 -3.55
CA ASP A 454 11.79 11.69 -3.65
C ASP A 454 12.34 12.00 -2.25
N ARG A 455 13.14 11.09 -1.68
CA ARG A 455 13.68 11.20 -0.31
C ARG A 455 15.07 11.81 -0.27
#